data_AF-A0A3A9VQ14-F1
#
_entry.id   AF-A0A3A9VQ14-F1
#
_cell.length_a   1.000
_cell.length_b   1.000
_cell.length_c   1.000
_cell.angle_alpha   90.00
_cell.angle_beta   90.00
_cell.angle_gamma   90.00
#
_symmetry.space_group_name_H-M   'P 1'
#
loop_
_entity.id
_entity.type
_entity.pdbx_description
1 polymer ?
#
loop_
_entity_poly.entity_id
_entity_poly.type
_entity_poly.pdbx_seq_one_letter_code
_entity_poly.pdbx_strand_id
1 'polypeptide(L)'
;MKKVIFSLATLLSASVMVAQSNVSSVDQSGDMNGANITQVGLANTNTTTQLGGGNSAEAIQGSEAFTSRNGIVTQTQTGDKNTAFAQHEEDRNEVFQEQIGNGNSASATQNLLNFGGDNLAVQVQEGNGNTATISQEGAGFFGDGSLNQAGQGQFGDANTATTSQGGEENFSIIIQDGSFNTASMAQVGDVNFADQAQTGEANLGTGEQWGTNNTLIQVQTGGGNVATSLQGSSLFDSRGGIVDQLQSGDENEAYAQHEEDANVIVQTQLGDGNSVSATQNLAFFGGENVADQFQLGNGNVATASQEGDFGIFGEGNLVLQGQIGDENIAESFQNGASNVSDIFQVGDSNFARDTQFGEGNTTFVTQTGESHSSIILQSGTGNAAVVTQSGSGGEL
;
A
#
# COMPACT_ATOMS: atom_id res chain seq x y z
N MET A 1 -11.02 -85.09 -4.55
CA MET A 1 -11.92 -84.04 -5.08
C MET A 1 -12.24 -83.04 -3.97
N LYS A 2 -11.83 -81.78 -4.18
CA LYS A 2 -12.36 -80.50 -3.67
C LYS A 2 -13.22 -80.51 -2.40
N LYS A 3 -12.79 -79.78 -1.36
CA LYS A 3 -13.33 -78.46 -0.99
C LYS A 3 -12.56 -77.87 0.20
N VAL A 4 -11.82 -76.81 -0.09
CA VAL A 4 -11.30 -75.84 0.87
C VAL A 4 -12.48 -74.93 1.25
N ILE A 5 -12.75 -74.75 2.54
CA ILE A 5 -13.54 -73.64 3.07
C ILE A 5 -12.77 -73.09 4.26
N PHE A 6 -11.90 -72.12 3.98
CA PHE A 6 -11.33 -71.25 5.00
C PHE A 6 -12.34 -70.13 5.23
N SER A 7 -12.93 -70.08 6.41
CA SER A 7 -13.76 -68.96 6.87
C SER A 7 -12.86 -67.75 7.11
N LEU A 8 -12.77 -66.89 6.09
CA LEU A 8 -12.16 -65.57 6.17
C LEU A 8 -13.12 -64.65 6.94
N ALA A 9 -13.01 -64.65 8.27
CA ALA A 9 -13.81 -63.81 9.15
C ALA A 9 -12.94 -63.09 10.17
N THR A 10 -11.95 -62.32 9.70
CA THR A 10 -11.30 -61.21 10.42
C THR A 10 -10.38 -60.45 9.46
N LEU A 11 -10.95 -59.63 8.57
CA LEU A 11 -10.26 -58.48 7.99
C LEU A 11 -11.27 -57.47 7.44
N LEU A 12 -12.24 -57.09 8.27
CA LEU A 12 -13.03 -55.88 8.03
C LEU A 12 -12.69 -54.89 9.15
N SER A 13 -11.44 -54.43 9.17
CA SER A 13 -11.18 -53.08 9.66
C SER A 13 -11.85 -52.16 8.63
N ALA A 14 -13.10 -51.82 8.87
CA ALA A 14 -13.72 -50.69 8.19
C ALA A 14 -12.93 -49.46 8.64
N SER A 15 -11.89 -49.11 7.90
CA SER A 15 -11.48 -47.72 7.84
C SER A 15 -12.69 -46.98 7.30
N VAL A 16 -13.32 -46.18 8.15
CA VAL A 16 -14.23 -45.14 7.68
C VAL A 16 -13.33 -44.20 6.88
N MET A 17 -13.24 -44.43 5.57
CA MET A 17 -12.77 -43.39 4.66
C MET A 17 -13.87 -42.33 4.67
N VAL A 18 -13.66 -41.26 5.44
CA VAL A 18 -14.36 -40.01 5.21
C VAL A 18 -13.94 -39.57 3.81
N ALA A 19 -14.87 -39.59 2.86
CA ALA A 19 -14.61 -39.05 1.54
C ALA A 19 -14.35 -37.54 1.69
N GLN A 20 -13.11 -37.12 1.40
CA GLN A 20 -12.79 -35.71 1.22
C GLN A 20 -13.56 -35.20 -0.01
N SER A 21 -14.42 -34.20 0.16
CA SER A 21 -15.32 -33.71 -0.90
C SER A 21 -14.72 -32.52 -1.66
N ASN A 22 -13.54 -32.67 -2.25
CA ASN A 22 -12.95 -31.61 -3.08
C ASN A 22 -13.54 -31.63 -4.50
N VAL A 23 -13.80 -30.45 -5.06
CA VAL A 23 -14.31 -30.23 -6.40
C VAL A 23 -13.24 -29.51 -7.21
N SER A 24 -12.88 -30.04 -8.36
CA SER A 24 -12.02 -29.35 -9.32
C SER A 24 -12.68 -29.37 -10.70
N SER A 25 -12.77 -28.20 -11.32
CA SER A 25 -13.28 -27.98 -12.67
C SER A 25 -12.22 -27.25 -13.47
N VAL A 26 -11.82 -27.82 -14.61
CA VAL A 26 -10.84 -27.23 -15.52
C VAL A 26 -11.45 -27.22 -16.92
N ASP A 27 -11.60 -26.03 -17.51
CA ASP A 27 -12.05 -25.82 -18.89
C ASP A 27 -10.92 -25.17 -19.70
N GLN A 28 -10.46 -25.82 -20.77
CA GLN A 28 -9.34 -25.37 -21.59
C GLN A 28 -9.76 -25.39 -23.06
N SER A 29 -9.58 -24.26 -23.75
CA SER A 29 -9.77 -24.14 -25.19
C SER A 29 -8.57 -23.47 -25.83
N GLY A 30 -7.94 -24.12 -26.82
CA GLY A 30 -6.74 -23.64 -27.51
C GLY A 30 -5.55 -24.61 -27.41
N ASP A 31 -4.36 -24.17 -27.82
CA ASP A 31 -3.17 -25.02 -27.95
C ASP A 31 -2.18 -24.82 -26.78
N MET A 32 -1.56 -25.90 -26.27
CA MET A 32 -0.49 -25.84 -25.25
C MET A 32 -0.84 -25.24 -23.87
N ASN A 33 -2.12 -25.18 -23.48
CA ASN A 33 -2.49 -24.79 -22.12
C ASN A 33 -2.13 -25.88 -21.09
N GLY A 34 -1.59 -25.48 -19.93
CA GLY A 34 -1.26 -26.35 -18.81
C GLY A 34 -2.03 -25.95 -17.55
N ALA A 35 -2.61 -26.94 -16.86
CA ALA A 35 -3.27 -26.74 -15.57
C ALA A 35 -2.78 -27.81 -14.58
N ASN A 36 -2.19 -27.40 -13.46
CA ASN A 36 -1.73 -28.29 -12.38
C ASN A 36 -2.50 -27.96 -11.09
N ILE A 37 -3.41 -28.84 -10.68
CA ILE A 37 -4.27 -28.62 -9.51
C ILE A 37 -3.97 -29.69 -8.45
N THR A 38 -3.57 -29.25 -7.25
CA THR A 38 -3.33 -30.11 -6.08
C THR A 38 -4.28 -29.70 -4.95
N GLN A 39 -5.14 -30.61 -4.49
CA GLN A 39 -6.09 -30.36 -3.40
C GLN A 39 -5.91 -31.39 -2.28
N VAL A 40 -5.52 -30.94 -1.10
CA VAL A 40 -5.34 -31.73 0.13
C VAL A 40 -6.22 -31.11 1.22
N GLY A 41 -7.28 -31.81 1.64
CA GLY A 41 -8.21 -31.22 2.63
C GLY A 41 -9.67 -31.64 2.47
N LEU A 42 -10.59 -30.85 3.04
CA LEU A 42 -12.03 -31.11 3.03
C LEU A 42 -12.81 -29.98 2.34
N ALA A 43 -13.61 -30.31 1.32
CA ALA A 43 -14.57 -29.37 0.69
C ALA A 43 -13.94 -28.19 -0.08
N ASN A 44 -12.73 -28.36 -0.60
CA ASN A 44 -12.07 -27.33 -1.43
C ASN A 44 -12.65 -27.31 -2.84
N THR A 45 -12.84 -26.12 -3.40
CA THR A 45 -13.30 -25.92 -4.79
C THR A 45 -12.23 -25.22 -5.61
N ASN A 46 -11.89 -25.78 -6.76
CA ASN A 46 -11.04 -25.14 -7.77
C ASN A 46 -11.83 -25.03 -9.09
N THR A 47 -11.83 -23.85 -9.70
CA THR A 47 -12.32 -23.62 -11.06
C THR A 47 -11.24 -22.92 -11.88
N THR A 48 -10.79 -23.55 -12.95
CA THR A 48 -9.77 -22.98 -13.85
C THR A 48 -10.32 -22.93 -15.27
N THR A 49 -10.34 -21.76 -15.90
CA THR A 49 -10.74 -21.57 -17.30
C THR A 49 -9.57 -20.97 -18.08
N GLN A 50 -9.13 -21.61 -19.16
CA GLN A 50 -8.04 -21.12 -20.02
C GLN A 50 -8.48 -21.09 -21.48
N LEU A 51 -8.51 -19.90 -22.08
CA LEU A 51 -8.92 -19.64 -23.46
C LEU A 51 -7.73 -19.03 -24.22
N GLY A 52 -7.20 -19.71 -25.24
CA GLY A 52 -6.04 -19.24 -26.03
C GLY A 52 -4.86 -20.20 -25.98
N GLY A 53 -3.66 -19.72 -26.30
CA GLY A 53 -2.47 -20.55 -26.51
C GLY A 53 -1.38 -20.42 -25.43
N GLY A 54 -0.94 -21.54 -24.86
CA GLY A 54 0.24 -21.58 -23.99
C GLY A 54 0.04 -21.01 -22.59
N ASN A 55 -1.20 -20.89 -22.10
CA ASN A 55 -1.49 -20.45 -20.74
C ASN A 55 -1.11 -21.51 -19.70
N SER A 56 -0.62 -21.09 -18.54
CA SER A 56 -0.26 -21.96 -17.42
C SER A 56 -1.04 -21.55 -16.18
N ALA A 57 -1.74 -22.49 -15.56
CA ALA A 57 -2.47 -22.29 -14.31
C ALA A 57 -2.01 -23.34 -13.30
N GLU A 58 -1.69 -22.91 -12.09
CA GLU A 58 -1.37 -23.78 -10.97
C GLU A 58 -2.20 -23.37 -9.75
N ALA A 59 -2.84 -24.35 -9.12
CA ALA A 59 -3.59 -24.15 -7.88
C ALA A 59 -3.22 -25.22 -6.86
N ILE A 60 -2.85 -24.80 -5.65
CA ILE A 60 -2.53 -25.66 -4.51
C ILE A 60 -3.46 -25.28 -3.36
N GLN A 61 -4.27 -26.23 -2.90
CA GLN A 61 -5.19 -26.05 -1.76
C GLN A 61 -4.85 -27.09 -0.69
N GLY A 62 -3.97 -26.73 0.24
CA GLY A 62 -3.45 -27.62 1.30
C GLY A 62 -2.12 -28.30 0.98
N SER A 63 -1.38 -28.67 2.03
CA SER A 63 -0.03 -29.25 2.00
C SER A 63 0.13 -30.40 3.01
N GLU A 64 1.31 -31.04 3.06
CA GLU A 64 1.60 -32.02 4.13
C GLU A 64 1.65 -31.39 5.53
N ALA A 65 1.82 -30.06 5.63
CA ALA A 65 1.96 -29.32 6.88
C ALA A 65 0.62 -28.75 7.40
N PHE A 66 -0.28 -28.35 6.50
CA PHE A 66 -1.55 -27.68 6.85
C PHE A 66 -2.71 -28.24 6.01
N THR A 67 -3.84 -28.51 6.66
CA THR A 67 -5.03 -29.09 5.97
C THR A 67 -5.98 -27.96 5.60
N SER A 68 -6.29 -27.78 4.32
CA SER A 68 -7.26 -26.76 3.90
C SER A 68 -8.72 -27.25 4.03
N ARG A 69 -9.66 -26.35 4.37
CA ARG A 69 -11.10 -26.64 4.40
C ARG A 69 -11.93 -25.53 3.76
N ASN A 70 -12.88 -25.87 2.89
CA ASN A 70 -13.77 -24.89 2.23
C ASN A 70 -13.05 -23.78 1.45
N GLY A 71 -11.81 -23.98 1.02
CA GLY A 71 -11.10 -22.99 0.22
C GLY A 71 -11.61 -22.93 -1.22
N ILE A 72 -11.62 -21.74 -1.83
CA ILE A 72 -12.06 -21.52 -3.21
C ILE A 72 -10.92 -20.91 -4.01
N VAL A 73 -10.56 -21.52 -5.13
CA VAL A 73 -9.70 -20.92 -6.16
C VAL A 73 -10.48 -20.82 -7.45
N THR A 74 -10.54 -19.62 -8.03
CA THR A 74 -11.05 -19.37 -9.38
C THR A 74 -9.98 -18.68 -10.20
N GLN A 75 -9.55 -19.30 -11.28
CA GLN A 75 -8.54 -18.78 -12.21
C GLN A 75 -9.13 -18.71 -13.62
N THR A 76 -9.15 -17.53 -14.24
CA THR A 76 -9.59 -17.33 -15.63
C THR A 76 -8.49 -16.66 -16.42
N GLN A 77 -8.06 -17.28 -17.51
CA GLN A 77 -7.01 -16.78 -18.40
C GLN A 77 -7.52 -16.74 -19.84
N THR A 78 -7.52 -15.56 -20.46
CA THR A 78 -7.94 -15.36 -21.85
C THR A 78 -6.83 -14.66 -22.64
N GLY A 79 -6.31 -15.31 -23.68
CA GLY A 79 -5.18 -14.85 -24.51
C GLY A 79 -4.03 -15.84 -24.51
N ASP A 80 -2.81 -15.40 -24.83
CA ASP A 80 -1.64 -16.29 -24.97
C ASP A 80 -0.60 -16.11 -23.86
N LYS A 81 0.01 -17.21 -23.40
CA LYS A 81 1.15 -17.24 -22.44
C LYS A 81 0.89 -16.58 -21.08
N ASN A 82 -0.36 -16.53 -20.63
CA ASN A 82 -0.66 -16.05 -19.29
C ASN A 82 -0.27 -17.10 -18.23
N THR A 83 0.24 -16.66 -17.08
CA THR A 83 0.61 -17.53 -15.94
C THR A 83 -0.20 -17.14 -14.71
N ALA A 84 -0.89 -18.09 -14.10
CA ALA A 84 -1.65 -17.91 -12.86
C ALA A 84 -1.19 -18.95 -11.84
N PHE A 85 -0.86 -18.50 -10.64
CA PHE A 85 -0.50 -19.34 -9.50
C PHE A 85 -1.34 -18.94 -8.30
N ALA A 86 -2.00 -19.91 -7.67
CA ALA A 86 -2.75 -19.70 -6.44
C ALA A 86 -2.38 -20.80 -5.44
N GLN A 87 -1.98 -20.41 -4.23
CA GLN A 87 -1.82 -21.33 -3.12
C GLN A 87 -2.54 -20.80 -1.89
N HIS A 88 -3.36 -21.65 -1.27
CA HIS A 88 -3.86 -21.38 0.08
C HIS A 88 -3.86 -22.64 0.95
N GLU A 89 -3.69 -22.41 2.24
CA GLU A 89 -3.77 -23.43 3.29
C GLU A 89 -4.93 -23.08 4.26
N GLU A 90 -5.29 -23.96 5.19
CA GLU A 90 -6.31 -23.72 6.25
C GLU A 90 -7.75 -23.38 5.76
N ASP A 91 -8.62 -22.85 6.65
CA ASP A 91 -10.08 -22.78 6.47
C ASP A 91 -10.54 -21.51 5.68
N ARG A 92 -11.43 -21.67 4.68
CA ARG A 92 -12.23 -20.60 3.99
C ARG A 92 -11.46 -19.49 3.27
N ASN A 93 -10.26 -19.77 2.77
CA ASN A 93 -9.54 -18.79 1.95
C ASN A 93 -10.06 -18.79 0.50
N GLU A 94 -10.24 -17.59 -0.07
CA GLU A 94 -10.74 -17.37 -1.43
C GLU A 94 -9.71 -16.62 -2.29
N VAL A 95 -9.40 -17.20 -3.46
CA VAL A 95 -8.55 -16.58 -4.48
C VAL A 95 -9.33 -16.48 -5.78
N PHE A 96 -9.45 -15.26 -6.31
CA PHE A 96 -9.96 -14.97 -7.65
C PHE A 96 -8.86 -14.32 -8.50
N GLN A 97 -8.52 -14.93 -9.62
CA GLN A 97 -7.54 -14.42 -10.59
C GLN A 97 -8.16 -14.39 -11.97
N GLU A 98 -8.19 -13.22 -12.61
CA GLU A 98 -8.62 -13.02 -13.99
C GLU A 98 -7.52 -12.32 -14.79
N GLN A 99 -7.15 -12.90 -15.93
CA GLN A 99 -6.12 -12.37 -16.83
C GLN A 99 -6.67 -12.34 -18.26
N ILE A 100 -6.71 -11.15 -18.87
CA ILE A 100 -7.15 -10.92 -20.24
C ILE A 100 -6.01 -10.25 -21.01
N GLY A 101 -5.55 -10.86 -22.11
CA GLY A 101 -4.44 -10.39 -22.93
C GLY A 101 -3.26 -11.37 -22.95
N ASN A 102 -2.04 -10.91 -23.23
CA ASN A 102 -0.90 -11.83 -23.45
C ASN A 102 0.23 -11.65 -22.44
N GLY A 103 0.80 -12.76 -21.95
CA GLY A 103 1.99 -12.75 -21.10
C GLY A 103 1.79 -12.17 -19.70
N ASN A 104 0.56 -12.10 -19.21
CA ASN A 104 0.23 -11.64 -17.87
C ASN A 104 0.60 -12.68 -16.81
N SER A 105 1.02 -12.26 -15.61
CA SER A 105 1.44 -13.12 -14.50
C SER A 105 0.71 -12.76 -13.21
N ALA A 106 -0.06 -13.68 -12.63
CA ALA A 106 -0.84 -13.49 -11.41
C ALA A 106 -0.39 -14.54 -10.39
N SER A 107 -0.03 -14.10 -9.19
CA SER A 107 0.36 -14.97 -8.09
C SER A 107 -0.37 -14.57 -6.82
N ALA A 108 -1.03 -15.52 -6.16
CA ALA A 108 -1.69 -15.30 -4.88
C ALA A 108 -1.30 -16.41 -3.90
N THR A 109 -0.81 -16.04 -2.72
CA THR A 109 -0.40 -16.96 -1.65
C THR A 109 -1.07 -16.57 -0.32
N GLN A 110 -1.73 -17.52 0.33
CA GLN A 110 -2.43 -17.30 1.61
C GLN A 110 -2.05 -18.37 2.64
N ASN A 111 -1.65 -17.95 3.85
CA ASN A 111 -1.42 -18.83 5.02
C ASN A 111 -0.35 -19.93 4.87
N LEU A 112 0.80 -19.65 4.24
CA LEU A 112 1.86 -20.66 4.07
C LEU A 112 2.71 -20.93 5.33
N LEU A 113 2.70 -20.01 6.31
CA LEU A 113 3.61 -20.04 7.47
C LEU A 113 2.91 -19.97 8.84
N ASN A 114 1.70 -19.40 8.93
CA ASN A 114 0.94 -19.18 10.17
C ASN A 114 -0.50 -19.71 10.05
N PHE A 115 -1.12 -20.04 11.19
CA PHE A 115 -2.55 -20.41 11.24
C PHE A 115 -3.42 -19.19 10.88
N GLY A 116 -4.50 -19.39 10.10
CA GLY A 116 -5.38 -18.33 9.61
C GLY A 116 -6.59 -18.86 8.82
N GLY A 117 -7.43 -17.99 8.26
CA GLY A 117 -8.62 -18.34 7.45
C GLY A 117 -9.55 -17.16 7.17
N ASP A 118 -10.43 -17.29 6.16
CA ASP A 118 -11.31 -16.21 5.63
C ASP A 118 -10.60 -15.06 4.86
N ASN A 119 -9.39 -15.30 4.31
CA ASN A 119 -8.71 -14.29 3.49
C ASN A 119 -9.27 -14.26 2.06
N LEU A 120 -9.40 -13.07 1.47
CA LEU A 120 -9.83 -12.86 0.09
C LEU A 120 -8.73 -12.15 -0.72
N ALA A 121 -8.24 -12.82 -1.76
CA ALA A 121 -7.32 -12.25 -2.75
C ALA A 121 -8.02 -12.15 -4.11
N VAL A 122 -8.13 -10.94 -4.67
CA VAL A 122 -8.70 -10.68 -5.99
C VAL A 122 -7.64 -10.03 -6.86
N GLN A 123 -7.32 -10.65 -8.00
CA GLN A 123 -6.40 -10.10 -8.99
C GLN A 123 -7.07 -10.07 -10.36
N VAL A 124 -7.12 -8.91 -10.99
CA VAL A 124 -7.66 -8.70 -12.34
C VAL A 124 -6.62 -7.98 -13.18
N GLN A 125 -6.20 -8.56 -14.29
CA GLN A 125 -5.22 -7.98 -15.21
C GLN A 125 -5.80 -7.96 -16.63
N GLU A 126 -5.83 -6.79 -17.27
CA GLU A 126 -6.24 -6.59 -18.65
C GLU A 126 -5.12 -5.87 -19.43
N GLY A 127 -4.60 -6.48 -20.50
CA GLY A 127 -3.51 -5.95 -21.33
C GLY A 127 -2.34 -6.95 -21.46
N ASN A 128 -1.12 -6.49 -21.75
CA ASN A 128 0.02 -7.40 -21.99
C ASN A 128 1.14 -7.24 -20.97
N GLY A 129 1.71 -8.36 -20.51
CA GLY A 129 2.92 -8.37 -19.68
C GLY A 129 2.75 -7.83 -18.26
N ASN A 130 1.52 -7.72 -17.77
CA ASN A 130 1.25 -7.27 -16.41
C ASN A 130 1.68 -8.33 -15.39
N THR A 131 2.10 -7.90 -14.20
CA THR A 131 2.46 -8.78 -13.08
C THR A 131 1.74 -8.32 -11.81
N ALA A 132 0.92 -9.20 -11.22
CA ALA A 132 0.23 -8.96 -9.96
C ALA A 132 0.59 -10.05 -8.94
N THR A 133 1.00 -9.66 -7.74
CA THR A 133 1.35 -10.57 -6.64
C THR A 133 0.64 -10.17 -5.35
N ILE A 134 -0.14 -11.09 -4.75
CA ILE A 134 -0.73 -10.93 -3.42
C ILE A 134 -0.17 -12.01 -2.50
N SER A 135 0.35 -11.61 -1.34
CA SER A 135 0.71 -12.53 -0.25
C SER A 135 0.01 -12.10 1.04
N GLN A 136 -0.76 -13.00 1.65
CA GLN A 136 -1.45 -12.76 2.91
C GLN A 136 -1.06 -13.84 3.92
N GLU A 137 -0.52 -13.44 5.07
CA GLU A 137 -0.13 -14.35 6.15
C GLU A 137 -0.93 -14.02 7.42
N GLY A 138 -1.57 -15.04 8.02
CA GLY A 138 -2.29 -14.89 9.29
C GLY A 138 -1.40 -14.45 10.47
N ALA A 139 -2.03 -13.98 11.55
CA ALA A 139 -1.37 -13.43 12.74
C ALA A 139 -0.83 -14.51 13.68
N GLY A 140 0.40 -14.99 13.42
CA GLY A 140 1.20 -15.75 14.38
C GLY A 140 0.64 -17.11 14.82
N PHE A 141 1.32 -17.73 15.80
CA PHE A 141 1.18 -19.16 16.14
C PHE A 141 -0.11 -19.52 16.94
N PHE A 142 -0.93 -18.54 17.34
CA PHE A 142 -2.09 -18.75 18.24
C PHE A 142 -3.33 -17.87 17.94
N GLY A 143 -3.36 -17.10 16.85
CA GLY A 143 -4.51 -16.24 16.49
C GLY A 143 -5.62 -17.02 15.78
N ASP A 144 -6.84 -16.95 16.30
CA ASP A 144 -8.07 -17.36 15.60
C ASP A 144 -8.55 -16.14 14.78
N GLY A 145 -8.22 -16.12 13.48
CA GLY A 145 -8.66 -15.09 12.53
C GLY A 145 -7.76 -14.98 11.28
N SER A 146 -8.32 -14.58 10.12
CA SER A 146 -7.66 -13.65 9.18
C SER A 146 -8.61 -13.24 8.05
N LEU A 147 -9.42 -12.21 8.32
CA LEU A 147 -10.26 -11.49 7.35
C LEU A 147 -9.45 -10.48 6.50
N ASN A 148 -8.25 -10.82 6.05
CA ASN A 148 -7.51 -9.88 5.20
C ASN A 148 -8.07 -9.90 3.78
N GLN A 149 -8.31 -8.72 3.22
CA GLN A 149 -8.78 -8.53 1.85
C GLN A 149 -7.77 -7.73 1.05
N ALA A 150 -7.31 -8.30 -0.06
CA ALA A 150 -6.43 -7.66 -1.01
C ALA A 150 -7.03 -7.71 -2.42
N GLY A 151 -7.13 -6.54 -3.06
CA GLY A 151 -7.57 -6.39 -4.45
C GLY A 151 -6.49 -5.74 -5.30
N GLN A 152 -6.21 -6.30 -6.48
CA GLN A 152 -5.30 -5.72 -7.47
C GLN A 152 -5.98 -5.68 -8.84
N GLY A 153 -6.07 -4.50 -9.43
CA GLY A 153 -6.54 -4.27 -10.81
C GLY A 153 -5.44 -3.63 -11.65
N GLN A 154 -5.07 -4.23 -12.78
CA GLN A 154 -4.07 -3.67 -13.69
C GLN A 154 -4.63 -3.60 -15.11
N PHE A 155 -4.73 -2.40 -15.66
CA PHE A 155 -5.19 -2.13 -17.02
C PHE A 155 -4.05 -1.52 -17.84
N GLY A 156 -3.74 -2.08 -19.00
CA GLY A 156 -2.66 -1.62 -19.88
C GLY A 156 -1.44 -2.55 -19.94
N ASP A 157 -0.25 -2.06 -20.25
CA ASP A 157 0.91 -2.91 -20.58
C ASP A 157 2.04 -2.81 -19.54
N ALA A 158 2.63 -3.95 -19.16
CA ALA A 158 3.82 -4.05 -18.31
C ALA A 158 3.73 -3.38 -16.92
N ASN A 159 2.54 -3.34 -16.31
CA ASN A 159 2.35 -2.85 -14.94
C ASN A 159 2.75 -3.92 -13.90
N THR A 160 3.27 -3.50 -12.75
CA THR A 160 3.63 -4.37 -11.63
C THR A 160 2.91 -3.93 -10.34
N ALA A 161 2.15 -4.82 -9.72
CA ALA A 161 1.42 -4.58 -8.47
C ALA A 161 1.79 -5.68 -7.47
N THR A 162 2.23 -5.29 -6.28
CA THR A 162 2.56 -6.20 -5.18
C THR A 162 1.84 -5.79 -3.90
N THR A 163 1.22 -6.74 -3.23
CA THR A 163 0.57 -6.54 -1.93
C THR A 163 1.02 -7.63 -0.98
N SER A 164 1.50 -7.24 0.20
CA SER A 164 1.85 -8.14 1.31
C SER A 164 1.08 -7.72 2.56
N GLN A 165 0.27 -8.60 3.14
CA GLN A 165 -0.47 -8.32 4.38
C GLN A 165 -0.10 -9.36 5.45
N GLY A 166 0.24 -8.89 6.64
CA GLY A 166 0.44 -9.70 7.85
C GLY A 166 -0.39 -9.15 9.00
N GLY A 167 -1.14 -10.00 9.69
CA GLY A 167 -2.03 -9.61 10.81
C GLY A 167 -3.52 -9.88 10.53
N GLU A 168 -4.42 -9.18 11.22
CA GLU A 168 -5.89 -9.37 11.15
C GLU A 168 -6.62 -8.19 10.49
N GLU A 169 -7.69 -8.46 9.72
CA GLU A 169 -8.63 -7.45 9.18
C GLU A 169 -8.00 -6.32 8.33
N ASN A 170 -6.84 -6.55 7.69
CA ASN A 170 -6.25 -5.56 6.80
C ASN A 170 -6.94 -5.53 5.43
N PHE A 171 -7.18 -4.33 4.91
CA PHE A 171 -7.76 -4.10 3.59
C PHE A 171 -6.78 -3.32 2.72
N SER A 172 -6.50 -3.83 1.51
CA SER A 172 -5.70 -3.12 0.52
C SER A 172 -6.30 -3.22 -0.87
N ILE A 173 -6.29 -2.11 -1.60
CA ILE A 173 -6.61 -2.04 -3.03
C ILE A 173 -5.45 -1.37 -3.75
N ILE A 174 -5.03 -1.98 -4.86
CA ILE A 174 -4.12 -1.37 -5.84
C ILE A 174 -4.83 -1.35 -7.20
N ILE A 175 -4.95 -0.18 -7.81
CA ILE A 175 -5.46 0.00 -9.17
C ILE A 175 -4.40 0.71 -10.01
N GLN A 176 -3.99 0.11 -11.13
CA GLN A 176 -3.06 0.70 -12.08
C GLN A 176 -3.71 0.77 -13.47
N ASP A 177 -3.68 1.93 -14.12
CA ASP A 177 -4.16 2.15 -15.48
C ASP A 177 -3.06 2.85 -16.32
N GLY A 178 -2.60 2.23 -17.41
CA GLY A 178 -1.55 2.74 -18.28
C GLY A 178 -0.39 1.76 -18.45
N SER A 179 0.85 2.23 -18.61
CA SER A 179 1.99 1.33 -18.83
C SER A 179 3.17 1.57 -17.88
N PHE A 180 3.92 0.50 -17.60
CA PHE A 180 5.12 0.51 -16.74
C PHE A 180 4.93 1.05 -15.31
N ASN A 181 3.70 1.13 -14.81
CA ASN A 181 3.46 1.58 -13.44
C ASN A 181 3.88 0.49 -12.44
N THR A 182 4.46 0.89 -11.31
CA THR A 182 4.85 0.00 -10.22
C THR A 182 4.17 0.44 -8.93
N ALA A 183 3.40 -0.46 -8.32
CA ALA A 183 2.70 -0.26 -7.07
C ALA A 183 3.08 -1.35 -6.07
N SER A 184 3.42 -0.97 -4.85
CA SER A 184 3.76 -1.90 -3.76
C SER A 184 3.09 -1.46 -2.47
N MET A 185 2.35 -2.37 -1.84
CA MET A 185 1.70 -2.16 -0.55
C MET A 185 2.11 -3.24 0.45
N ALA A 186 2.58 -2.85 1.63
CA ALA A 186 2.88 -3.73 2.74
C ALA A 186 2.10 -3.28 4.00
N GLN A 187 1.33 -4.19 4.61
CA GLN A 187 0.59 -3.92 5.85
C GLN A 187 0.97 -4.97 6.90
N VAL A 188 1.41 -4.53 8.08
CA VAL A 188 1.81 -5.36 9.22
C VAL A 188 1.05 -4.88 10.46
N GLY A 189 0.12 -5.69 10.96
CA GLY A 189 -0.70 -5.37 12.14
C GLY A 189 -2.19 -5.52 11.85
N ASP A 190 -3.05 -4.80 12.57
CA ASP A 190 -4.50 -5.06 12.54
C ASP A 190 -5.32 -3.86 12.02
N VAL A 191 -6.35 -4.11 11.21
CA VAL A 191 -7.32 -3.10 10.73
C VAL A 191 -6.67 -1.96 9.92
N ASN A 192 -5.60 -2.21 9.17
CA ASN A 192 -5.01 -1.19 8.30
C ASN A 192 -5.76 -1.12 6.96
N PHE A 193 -6.00 0.10 6.47
CA PHE A 193 -6.62 0.38 5.18
C PHE A 193 -5.60 1.06 4.25
N ALA A 194 -5.47 0.53 3.04
CA ALA A 194 -4.67 1.12 1.98
C ALA A 194 -5.42 1.16 0.64
N ASP A 195 -5.39 2.30 -0.03
CA ASP A 195 -5.88 2.49 -1.40
C ASP A 195 -4.79 3.18 -2.22
N GLN A 196 -4.32 2.51 -3.27
CA GLN A 196 -3.29 3.03 -4.17
C GLN A 196 -3.79 3.00 -5.62
N ALA A 197 -3.95 4.17 -6.22
CA ALA A 197 -4.37 4.35 -7.60
C ALA A 197 -3.27 5.05 -8.43
N GLN A 198 -2.87 4.44 -9.54
CA GLN A 198 -1.88 5.00 -10.47
C GLN A 198 -2.46 5.06 -11.89
N THR A 199 -2.44 6.22 -12.52
CA THR A 199 -2.87 6.40 -13.91
C THR A 199 -1.77 7.07 -14.73
N GLY A 200 -1.36 6.47 -15.84
CA GLY A 200 -0.37 7.03 -16.77
C GLY A 200 0.83 6.12 -16.99
N GLU A 201 2.02 6.69 -17.13
CA GLU A 201 3.22 5.95 -17.54
C GLU A 201 4.31 6.00 -16.45
N ALA A 202 4.92 4.86 -16.14
CA ALA A 202 6.10 4.77 -15.26
C ALA A 202 5.95 5.39 -13.84
N ASN A 203 4.73 5.46 -13.28
CA ASN A 203 4.55 5.91 -11.91
C ASN A 203 5.01 4.84 -10.90
N LEU A 204 5.66 5.26 -9.82
CA LEU A 204 6.09 4.41 -8.71
C LEU A 204 5.39 4.84 -7.42
N GLY A 205 4.71 3.91 -6.77
CA GLY A 205 4.00 4.17 -5.53
C GLY A 205 4.30 3.05 -4.54
N THR A 206 4.74 3.42 -3.34
CA THR A 206 5.08 2.50 -2.27
C THR A 206 4.39 2.91 -0.99
N GLY A 207 3.68 1.97 -0.38
CA GLY A 207 3.04 2.12 0.92
C GLY A 207 3.47 1.05 1.90
N GLU A 208 3.82 1.44 3.12
CA GLU A 208 4.11 0.54 4.23
C GLU A 208 3.36 1.00 5.49
N GLN A 209 2.60 0.11 6.12
CA GLN A 209 1.83 0.40 7.34
C GLN A 209 2.15 -0.62 8.43
N TRP A 210 2.64 -0.17 9.58
CA TRP A 210 2.91 -0.95 10.78
C TRP A 210 2.01 -0.47 11.93
N GLY A 211 1.37 -1.40 12.62
CA GLY A 211 0.50 -1.11 13.76
C GLY A 211 -0.98 -1.26 13.43
N THR A 212 -1.83 -0.41 14.00
CA THR A 212 -3.29 -0.62 13.98
C THR A 212 -4.08 0.58 13.47
N ASN A 213 -5.14 0.33 12.69
CA ASN A 213 -6.10 1.34 12.23
C ASN A 213 -5.47 2.47 11.39
N ASN A 214 -4.40 2.19 10.65
CA ASN A 214 -3.76 3.20 9.80
C ASN A 214 -4.46 3.29 8.44
N THR A 215 -4.56 4.50 7.88
CA THR A 215 -5.18 4.76 6.57
C THR A 215 -4.13 5.36 5.64
N LEU A 216 -3.95 4.73 4.47
CA LEU A 216 -3.09 5.21 3.40
C LEU A 216 -3.91 5.37 2.13
N ILE A 217 -3.88 6.57 1.54
CA ILE A 217 -4.41 6.85 0.21
C ILE A 217 -3.29 7.45 -0.63
N GLN A 218 -3.00 6.83 -1.78
CA GLN A 218 -2.01 7.30 -2.74
C GLN A 218 -2.62 7.35 -4.13
N VAL A 219 -2.68 8.53 -4.74
CA VAL A 219 -3.22 8.73 -6.08
C VAL A 219 -2.19 9.46 -6.94
N GLN A 220 -1.74 8.82 -8.01
CA GLN A 220 -0.77 9.38 -8.96
C GLN A 220 -1.36 9.42 -10.36
N THR A 221 -1.35 10.60 -11.01
CA THR A 221 -1.79 10.77 -12.39
C THR A 221 -0.69 11.45 -13.21
N GLY A 222 -0.28 10.83 -14.33
CA GLY A 222 0.74 11.39 -15.24
C GLY A 222 1.93 10.46 -15.45
N GLY A 223 3.10 11.01 -15.73
CA GLY A 223 4.32 10.28 -16.09
C GLY A 223 5.40 10.32 -14.99
N GLY A 224 5.92 9.18 -14.56
CA GLY A 224 7.14 9.14 -13.75
C GLY A 224 7.01 9.71 -12.32
N ASN A 225 5.80 9.82 -11.78
CA ASN A 225 5.62 10.30 -10.41
C ASN A 225 6.06 9.23 -9.39
N VAL A 226 6.63 9.67 -8.27
CA VAL A 226 7.06 8.83 -7.15
C VAL A 226 6.32 9.25 -5.87
N ALA A 227 5.60 8.31 -5.25
CA ALA A 227 4.91 8.49 -3.98
C ALA A 227 5.36 7.41 -3.00
N THR A 228 5.90 7.82 -1.86
CA THR A 228 6.29 6.91 -0.78
C THR A 228 5.59 7.31 0.51
N SER A 229 4.95 6.35 1.17
CA SER A 229 4.32 6.53 2.47
C SER A 229 4.75 5.42 3.43
N LEU A 230 5.28 5.80 4.58
CA LEU A 230 5.68 4.90 5.66
C LEU A 230 4.94 5.28 6.95
N GLN A 231 4.06 4.42 7.43
CA GLN A 231 3.29 4.64 8.66
C GLN A 231 3.72 3.60 9.70
N GLY A 232 4.40 4.03 10.76
CA GLY A 232 5.03 3.16 11.75
C GLY A 232 6.30 2.47 11.22
N SER A 233 6.92 1.66 12.07
CA SER A 233 8.05 0.81 11.74
C SER A 233 8.13 -0.37 12.70
N SER A 234 9.07 -1.29 12.45
CA SER A 234 9.36 -2.40 13.39
C SER A 234 9.83 -1.96 14.78
N LEU A 235 10.15 -0.67 14.97
CA LEU A 235 10.60 -0.09 16.23
C LEU A 235 9.45 0.61 16.98
N PHE A 236 8.52 1.24 16.27
CA PHE A 236 7.38 1.98 16.81
C PHE A 236 6.13 1.80 15.93
N ASP A 237 5.06 1.24 16.49
CA ASP A 237 3.79 1.07 15.78
C ASP A 237 3.10 2.42 15.57
N SER A 238 2.43 2.61 14.43
CA SER A 238 1.48 3.72 14.28
C SER A 238 0.07 3.27 14.68
N ARG A 239 -0.68 4.15 15.35
CA ARG A 239 -2.08 3.90 15.69
C ARG A 239 -2.98 5.02 15.17
N GLY A 240 -3.82 4.73 14.19
CA GLY A 240 -4.81 5.68 13.68
C GLY A 240 -4.22 6.78 12.78
N GLY A 241 -3.02 6.60 12.25
CA GLY A 241 -2.40 7.60 11.38
C GLY A 241 -3.00 7.62 9.98
N ILE A 242 -2.98 8.80 9.34
CA ILE A 242 -3.53 9.03 8.00
C ILE A 242 -2.44 9.64 7.12
N VAL A 243 -2.24 9.07 5.94
CA VAL A 243 -1.43 9.65 4.87
C VAL A 243 -2.29 9.70 3.62
N ASP A 244 -2.44 10.89 3.05
CA ASP A 244 -3.09 11.13 1.76
C ASP A 244 -2.10 11.84 0.84
N GLN A 245 -1.69 11.17 -0.24
CA GLN A 245 -0.76 11.70 -1.23
C GLN A 245 -1.43 11.75 -2.61
N LEU A 246 -1.62 12.95 -3.13
CA LEU A 246 -2.17 13.20 -4.46
C LEU A 246 -1.13 13.89 -5.35
N GLN A 247 -0.75 13.25 -6.44
CA GLN A 247 0.18 13.80 -7.43
C GLN A 247 -0.47 13.83 -8.81
N SER A 248 -0.42 14.97 -9.50
CA SER A 248 -0.86 15.13 -10.89
C SER A 248 0.15 15.92 -11.70
N GLY A 249 0.68 15.31 -12.75
CA GLY A 249 1.69 15.88 -13.65
C GLY A 249 2.83 14.89 -13.90
N ASP A 250 3.98 15.37 -14.36
CA ASP A 250 5.14 14.53 -14.64
C ASP A 250 6.27 14.72 -13.60
N GLU A 251 6.96 13.65 -13.25
CA GLU A 251 8.18 13.64 -12.41
C GLU A 251 7.99 14.26 -10.99
N ASN A 252 6.79 14.22 -10.41
CA ASN A 252 6.60 14.68 -9.03
C ASN A 252 7.08 13.64 -7.99
N GLU A 253 7.66 14.09 -6.89
CA GLU A 253 8.10 13.27 -5.76
C GLU A 253 7.35 13.64 -4.47
N ALA A 254 6.70 12.67 -3.82
CA ALA A 254 6.00 12.84 -2.54
C ALA A 254 6.51 11.79 -1.55
N TYR A 255 6.95 12.25 -0.37
CA TYR A 255 7.41 11.41 0.72
C TYR A 255 6.66 11.74 2.00
N ALA A 256 6.04 10.74 2.62
CA ALA A 256 5.36 10.86 3.89
C ALA A 256 5.87 9.79 4.85
N GLN A 257 6.24 10.19 6.06
CA GLN A 257 6.56 9.25 7.13
C GLN A 257 6.01 9.73 8.47
N HIS A 258 5.28 8.88 9.17
CA HIS A 258 4.91 9.13 10.56
C HIS A 258 4.98 7.85 11.40
N GLU A 259 5.23 7.98 12.69
CA GLU A 259 5.14 6.91 13.69
C GLU A 259 4.19 7.35 14.82
N GLU A 260 3.78 6.44 15.71
CA GLU A 260 2.91 6.73 16.88
C GLU A 260 1.47 7.20 16.51
N ASP A 261 0.79 7.94 17.41
CA ASP A 261 -0.68 8.07 17.43
C ASP A 261 -1.24 9.22 16.57
N ALA A 262 -2.26 8.91 15.76
CA ALA A 262 -3.17 9.87 15.11
C ALA A 262 -2.50 11.01 14.29
N ASN A 263 -1.33 10.72 13.72
CA ASN A 263 -0.61 11.66 12.88
C ASN A 263 -1.22 11.71 11.46
N VAL A 264 -1.36 12.92 10.92
CA VAL A 264 -1.99 13.18 9.63
C VAL A 264 -1.02 13.90 8.72
N ILE A 265 -0.76 13.31 7.55
CA ILE A 265 0.01 13.92 6.47
C ILE A 265 -0.90 13.98 5.23
N VAL A 266 -1.11 15.19 4.71
CA VAL A 266 -1.80 15.42 3.44
C VAL A 266 -0.84 16.14 2.50
N GLN A 267 -0.64 15.59 1.31
CA GLN A 267 0.31 16.11 0.33
C GLN A 267 -0.37 16.17 -1.04
N THR A 268 -0.44 17.36 -1.63
CA THR A 268 -1.02 17.57 -2.96
C THR A 268 -0.02 18.28 -3.86
N GLN A 269 0.32 17.68 -5.00
CA GLN A 269 1.20 18.24 -6.03
C GLN A 269 0.50 18.30 -7.38
N LEU A 270 0.47 19.50 -7.98
CA LEU A 270 -0.10 19.75 -9.31
C LEU A 270 0.94 20.45 -10.19
N GLY A 271 1.39 19.81 -11.26
CA GLY A 271 2.40 20.33 -12.20
C GLY A 271 3.60 19.39 -12.31
N ASP A 272 4.73 19.87 -12.83
CA ASP A 272 5.86 18.99 -13.18
C ASP A 272 7.08 19.18 -12.26
N GLY A 273 7.73 18.08 -11.86
CA GLY A 273 8.98 18.10 -11.12
C GLY A 273 8.89 18.67 -9.71
N ASN A 274 7.70 18.69 -9.08
CA ASN A 274 7.57 19.17 -7.71
C ASN A 274 8.03 18.11 -6.70
N SER A 275 8.52 18.54 -5.53
CA SER A 275 8.93 17.67 -4.43
C SER A 275 8.26 18.07 -3.11
N VAL A 276 7.56 17.16 -2.45
CA VAL A 276 7.07 17.34 -1.08
C VAL A 276 7.55 16.23 -0.16
N SER A 277 7.95 16.60 1.04
CA SER A 277 8.31 15.67 2.11
C SER A 277 7.69 16.08 3.44
N ALA A 278 7.08 15.14 4.16
CA ALA A 278 6.61 15.30 5.53
C ALA A 278 7.09 14.15 6.42
N THR A 279 7.61 14.50 7.59
CA THR A 279 8.07 13.54 8.61
C THR A 279 7.53 13.92 9.98
N GLN A 280 6.93 12.98 10.71
CA GLN A 280 6.35 13.21 12.05
C GLN A 280 6.79 12.13 13.05
N ASN A 281 7.23 12.54 14.25
CA ASN A 281 7.49 11.68 15.42
C ASN A 281 8.51 10.52 15.23
N LEU A 282 9.59 10.73 14.48
CA LEU A 282 10.62 9.71 14.25
C LEU A 282 11.66 9.57 15.37
N ALA A 283 11.81 10.58 16.23
CA ALA A 283 12.85 10.62 17.26
C ALA A 283 12.33 10.56 18.70
N PHE A 284 11.10 11.00 18.96
CA PHE A 284 10.51 11.09 20.29
C PHE A 284 8.99 10.87 20.25
N PHE A 285 8.44 10.29 21.32
CA PHE A 285 6.99 10.05 21.47
C PHE A 285 6.16 11.35 21.27
N GLY A 286 5.07 11.23 20.53
CA GLY A 286 4.14 12.32 20.20
C GLY A 286 2.92 11.82 19.41
N GLY A 287 2.04 12.73 19.01
CA GLY A 287 0.77 12.39 18.37
C GLY A 287 -0.01 13.61 17.89
N GLU A 288 -1.10 13.36 17.18
CA GLU A 288 -2.00 14.40 16.62
C GLU A 288 -1.29 15.48 15.79
N ASN A 289 -0.12 15.20 15.22
CA ASN A 289 0.55 16.15 14.35
C ASN A 289 -0.12 16.18 12.98
N VAL A 290 -0.30 17.37 12.43
CA VAL A 290 -0.87 17.57 11.10
C VAL A 290 0.12 18.31 10.22
N ALA A 291 0.44 17.72 9.06
CA ALA A 291 1.17 18.38 7.98
C ALA A 291 0.29 18.37 6.73
N ASP A 292 -0.04 19.55 6.20
CA ASP A 292 -0.74 19.73 4.94
C ASP A 292 0.13 20.57 4.00
N GLN A 293 0.53 19.97 2.88
CA GLN A 293 1.46 20.54 1.91
C GLN A 293 0.80 20.56 0.52
N PHE A 294 0.67 21.75 -0.05
CA PHE A 294 0.07 22.00 -1.35
C PHE A 294 1.05 22.72 -2.29
N GLN A 295 1.31 22.14 -3.45
CA GLN A 295 2.15 22.73 -4.49
C GLN A 295 1.42 22.80 -5.83
N LEU A 296 1.48 23.96 -6.49
CA LEU A 296 0.97 24.20 -7.84
C LEU A 296 2.02 24.92 -8.69
N GLY A 297 2.47 24.30 -9.77
CA GLY A 297 3.47 24.83 -10.70
C GLY A 297 4.61 23.84 -10.93
N ASN A 298 5.79 24.30 -11.29
CA ASN A 298 6.91 23.41 -11.62
C ASN A 298 8.09 23.57 -10.65
N GLY A 299 8.73 22.46 -10.28
CA GLY A 299 9.97 22.48 -9.51
C GLY A 299 9.86 23.02 -8.07
N ASN A 300 8.66 23.08 -7.50
CA ASN A 300 8.48 23.55 -6.12
C ASN A 300 8.95 22.49 -5.10
N VAL A 301 9.49 22.93 -3.97
CA VAL A 301 9.96 22.07 -2.87
C VAL A 301 9.29 22.48 -1.55
N ALA A 302 8.60 21.54 -0.90
CA ALA A 302 7.92 21.73 0.39
C ALA A 302 8.37 20.64 1.37
N THR A 303 9.01 21.05 2.46
CA THR A 303 9.51 20.12 3.49
C THR A 303 8.90 20.48 4.84
N ALA A 304 8.24 19.50 5.49
CA ALA A 304 7.68 19.61 6.82
C ALA A 304 8.30 18.54 7.74
N SER A 305 8.78 18.93 8.91
CA SER A 305 9.26 18.02 9.93
C SER A 305 8.71 18.44 11.29
N GLN A 306 7.98 17.54 11.95
CA GLN A 306 7.39 17.77 13.27
C GLN A 306 7.84 16.66 14.23
N GLU A 307 8.73 17.00 15.14
CA GLU A 307 9.33 16.09 16.10
C GLU A 307 9.07 16.57 17.53
N GLY A 308 9.13 15.64 18.49
CA GLY A 308 9.25 16.00 19.92
C GLY A 308 10.59 16.67 20.26
N ASP A 309 10.69 17.27 21.44
CA ASP A 309 11.94 17.79 22.01
C ASP A 309 12.31 17.02 23.29
N PHE A 310 13.57 17.10 23.74
CA PHE A 310 14.07 16.36 24.90
C PHE A 310 13.29 16.74 26.18
N GLY A 311 12.28 15.94 26.53
CA GLY A 311 11.41 16.16 27.69
C GLY A 311 10.05 16.82 27.39
N ILE A 312 9.69 17.03 26.11
CA ILE A 312 8.37 17.50 25.66
C ILE A 312 7.85 16.54 24.58
N PHE A 313 6.68 15.93 24.81
CA PHE A 313 6.01 15.11 23.80
C PHE A 313 5.65 15.97 22.58
N GLY A 314 5.90 15.46 21.37
CA GLY A 314 5.64 16.15 20.11
C GLY A 314 4.15 16.15 19.74
N GLU A 315 3.29 16.75 20.55
CA GLU A 315 1.83 16.65 20.40
C GLU A 315 1.21 17.89 19.71
N GLY A 316 0.35 17.65 18.72
CA GLY A 316 -0.56 18.67 18.18
C GLY A 316 0.09 19.79 17.36
N ASN A 317 1.25 19.55 16.75
CA ASN A 317 1.84 20.53 15.85
C ASN A 317 1.06 20.60 14.53
N LEU A 318 0.98 21.79 13.94
CA LEU A 318 0.35 22.03 12.64
C LEU A 318 1.35 22.70 11.68
N VAL A 319 1.58 22.08 10.52
CA VAL A 319 2.31 22.68 9.41
C VAL A 319 1.38 22.79 8.21
N LEU A 320 1.22 24.02 7.70
CA LEU A 320 0.52 24.34 6.46
C LEU A 320 1.55 24.95 5.49
N GLN A 321 1.73 24.36 4.32
CA GLN A 321 2.63 24.89 3.30
C GLN A 321 1.91 24.96 1.96
N GLY A 322 1.75 26.17 1.42
CA GLY A 322 1.16 26.41 0.10
C GLY A 322 2.15 27.11 -0.83
N GLN A 323 2.42 26.54 -2.00
CA GLN A 323 3.30 27.12 -3.01
C GLN A 323 2.59 27.19 -4.36
N ILE A 324 2.57 28.38 -4.98
CA ILE A 324 2.00 28.61 -6.30
C ILE A 324 3.02 29.35 -7.18
N GLY A 325 3.46 28.75 -8.28
CA GLY A 325 4.47 29.30 -9.19
C GLY A 325 5.62 28.32 -9.39
N ASP A 326 6.77 28.79 -9.86
CA ASP A 326 7.89 27.90 -10.21
C ASP A 326 9.07 28.03 -9.21
N GLU A 327 9.74 26.91 -8.93
CA GLU A 327 10.97 26.84 -8.13
C GLU A 327 10.89 27.43 -6.70
N ASN A 328 9.70 27.45 -6.07
CA ASN A 328 9.59 27.92 -4.68
C ASN A 328 10.05 26.86 -3.68
N ILE A 329 10.65 27.29 -2.57
CA ILE A 329 11.12 26.43 -1.49
C ILE A 329 10.49 26.88 -0.16
N ALA A 330 9.77 25.96 0.51
CA ALA A 330 9.12 26.15 1.80
C ALA A 330 9.58 25.04 2.76
N GLU A 331 10.26 25.42 3.84
CA GLU A 331 10.75 24.49 4.85
C GLU A 331 10.15 24.83 6.22
N SER A 332 9.61 23.86 6.94
CA SER A 332 9.06 24.03 8.29
C SER A 332 9.58 22.94 9.21
N PHE A 333 10.22 23.34 10.30
CA PHE A 333 10.78 22.46 11.33
C PHE A 333 10.17 22.80 12.69
N GLN A 334 9.44 21.86 13.28
CA GLN A 334 8.71 22.02 14.54
C GLN A 334 9.27 21.03 15.57
N ASN A 335 9.93 21.54 16.62
CA ASN A 335 10.42 20.73 17.73
C ASN A 335 9.69 21.14 19.01
N GLY A 336 8.76 20.30 19.49
CA GLY A 336 7.95 20.57 20.68
C GLY A 336 6.46 20.32 20.47
N ALA A 337 5.59 21.05 21.18
CA ALA A 337 4.15 20.78 21.19
C ALA A 337 3.32 22.00 20.76
N SER A 338 2.18 21.76 20.10
CA SER A 338 1.19 22.78 19.73
C SER A 338 1.75 23.96 18.92
N ASN A 339 2.84 23.77 18.19
CA ASN A 339 3.38 24.81 17.33
C ASN A 339 2.63 24.84 15.99
N VAL A 340 2.42 26.04 15.45
CA VAL A 340 1.73 26.28 14.18
C VAL A 340 2.67 27.02 13.25
N SER A 341 2.92 26.46 12.07
CA SER A 341 3.64 27.12 10.98
C SER A 341 2.80 27.12 9.72
N ASP A 342 2.59 28.31 9.17
CA ASP A 342 1.84 28.53 7.93
C ASP A 342 2.73 29.32 6.96
N ILE A 343 3.14 28.68 5.87
CA ILE A 343 3.95 29.27 4.81
C ILE A 343 3.15 29.28 3.52
N PHE A 344 2.88 30.47 2.99
CA PHE A 344 2.22 30.68 1.70
C PHE A 344 3.10 31.49 0.74
N GLN A 345 3.53 30.88 -0.36
CA GLN A 345 4.38 31.50 -1.39
C GLN A 345 3.66 31.57 -2.74
N VAL A 346 3.67 32.73 -3.38
CA VAL A 346 3.12 32.95 -4.72
C VAL A 346 4.14 33.68 -5.59
N GLY A 347 4.55 33.09 -6.71
CA GLY A 347 5.54 33.64 -7.65
C GLY A 347 6.72 32.69 -7.84
N ASP A 348 7.88 33.19 -8.28
CA ASP A 348 8.99 32.33 -8.71
C ASP A 348 10.23 32.45 -7.81
N SER A 349 10.89 31.32 -7.56
CA SER A 349 12.14 31.22 -6.78
C SER A 349 12.07 31.84 -5.37
N ASN A 350 10.91 31.79 -4.69
CA ASN A 350 10.82 32.26 -3.30
C ASN A 350 11.34 31.20 -2.32
N PHE A 351 12.03 31.64 -1.27
CA PHE A 351 12.54 30.81 -0.19
C PHE A 351 11.94 31.25 1.15
N ALA A 352 11.29 30.32 1.85
CA ALA A 352 10.76 30.50 3.19
C ALA A 352 11.19 29.32 4.06
N ARG A 353 11.77 29.62 5.22
CA ARG A 353 12.11 28.60 6.22
C ARG A 353 11.69 29.03 7.60
N ASP A 354 10.85 28.19 8.23
CA ASP A 354 10.40 28.36 9.59
C ASP A 354 10.98 27.26 10.49
N THR A 355 11.50 27.65 11.64
CA THR A 355 11.98 26.72 12.66
C THR A 355 11.44 27.18 14.02
N GLN A 356 10.62 26.36 14.67
CA GLN A 356 10.07 26.66 16.00
C GLN A 356 10.51 25.59 17.02
N PHE A 357 11.01 26.06 18.17
CA PHE A 357 11.37 25.24 19.32
C PHE A 357 10.50 25.63 20.53
N GLY A 358 9.85 24.67 21.17
CA GLY A 358 9.08 24.87 22.39
C GLY A 358 7.57 24.66 22.21
N GLU A 359 6.75 25.41 22.95
CA GLU A 359 5.32 25.14 23.07
C GLU A 359 4.48 26.33 22.56
N GLY A 360 3.50 26.07 21.67
CA GLY A 360 2.50 27.06 21.28
C GLY A 360 3.03 28.22 20.43
N ASN A 361 4.15 28.04 19.71
CA ASN A 361 4.66 29.08 18.82
C ASN A 361 3.82 29.15 17.53
N THR A 362 3.69 30.34 16.94
CA THR A 362 2.98 30.57 15.68
C THR A 362 3.84 31.36 14.70
N THR A 363 4.05 30.82 13.49
CA THR A 363 4.61 31.55 12.34
C THR A 363 3.59 31.66 11.22
N PHE A 364 3.55 32.83 10.58
CA PHE A 364 2.79 33.06 9.36
C PHE A 364 3.70 33.79 8.35
N VAL A 365 4.06 33.10 7.27
CA VAL A 365 4.87 33.65 6.17
C VAL A 365 4.00 33.78 4.93
N THR A 366 3.92 34.98 4.36
CA THR A 366 3.36 35.20 3.03
C THR A 366 4.39 35.89 2.14
N GLN A 367 4.78 35.25 1.04
CA GLN A 367 5.67 35.85 0.04
C GLN A 367 4.93 35.93 -1.30
N THR A 368 4.91 37.12 -1.92
CA THR A 368 4.27 37.32 -3.23
C THR A 368 5.20 38.07 -4.18
N GLY A 369 5.69 37.39 -5.21
CA GLY A 369 6.60 37.91 -6.23
C GLY A 369 7.81 37.02 -6.45
N GLU A 370 8.95 37.57 -6.84
CA GLU A 370 10.13 36.77 -7.22
C GLU A 370 11.29 36.92 -6.23
N SER A 371 12.02 35.83 -5.99
CA SER A 371 13.30 35.80 -5.24
C SER A 371 13.23 36.34 -3.81
N HIS A 372 12.10 36.18 -3.12
CA HIS A 372 12.03 36.52 -1.70
C HIS A 372 12.75 35.48 -0.83
N SER A 373 13.36 35.94 0.27
CA SER A 373 13.92 35.06 1.29
C SER A 373 13.37 35.45 2.66
N SER A 374 12.78 34.49 3.35
CA SER A 374 12.32 34.60 4.74
C SER A 374 12.92 33.45 5.54
N ILE A 375 13.50 33.77 6.70
CA ILE A 375 13.96 32.78 7.67
C ILE A 375 13.41 33.21 9.03
N ILE A 376 12.54 32.40 9.61
CA ILE A 376 12.03 32.60 10.96
C ILE A 376 12.60 31.54 11.88
N LEU A 377 13.17 31.97 13.00
CA LEU A 377 13.56 31.12 14.10
C LEU A 377 12.83 31.57 15.37
N GLN A 378 12.00 30.71 15.94
CA GLN A 378 11.31 30.94 17.20
C GLN A 378 11.76 29.92 18.24
N SER A 379 12.04 30.37 19.46
CA SER A 379 12.37 29.51 20.58
C SER A 379 11.67 30.02 21.84
N GLY A 380 10.95 29.16 22.54
CA GLY A 380 10.22 29.49 23.76
C GLY A 380 8.73 29.12 23.69
N THR A 381 7.92 29.82 24.47
CA THR A 381 6.48 29.52 24.63
C THR A 381 5.64 30.68 24.11
N GLY A 382 4.68 30.40 23.21
CA GLY A 382 3.71 31.40 22.76
C GLY A 382 4.26 32.52 21.87
N ASN A 383 5.37 32.30 21.17
CA ASN A 383 5.92 33.33 20.27
C ASN A 383 5.05 33.43 19.00
N ALA A 384 4.85 34.65 18.49
CA ALA A 384 4.18 34.88 17.22
C ALA A 384 5.10 35.67 16.27
N ALA A 385 5.23 35.22 15.03
CA ALA A 385 5.96 35.91 13.97
C ALA A 385 5.11 35.95 12.71
N VAL A 386 5.04 37.13 12.10
CA VAL A 386 4.32 37.36 10.84
C VAL A 386 5.31 38.00 9.88
N VAL A 387 5.55 37.35 8.75
CA VAL A 387 6.35 37.89 7.65
C VAL A 387 5.47 38.05 6.43
N THR A 388 5.44 39.24 5.87
CA THR A 388 4.77 39.52 4.59
C THR A 388 5.78 40.22 3.68
N GLN A 389 6.14 39.58 2.58
CA GLN A 389 7.00 40.16 1.54
C GLN A 389 6.20 40.24 0.23
N SER A 390 6.19 41.40 -0.39
CA SER A 390 5.51 41.64 -1.66
C SER A 390 6.37 42.50 -2.58
N GLY A 391 6.57 42.10 -3.83
CA GLY A 391 7.31 42.86 -4.83
C GLY A 391 8.16 41.97 -5.75
N SER A 392 8.80 42.56 -6.76
CA SER A 392 9.89 41.89 -7.47
C SER A 392 11.16 42.06 -6.64
N GLY A 393 11.91 40.99 -6.36
CA GLY A 393 13.28 41.07 -5.88
C GLY A 393 14.14 41.86 -6.86
N GLY A 394 14.18 43.18 -6.70
CA GLY A 394 14.91 44.13 -7.54
C GLY A 394 15.73 45.06 -6.67
N GLU A 395 17.04 44.97 -6.86
CA GLU A 395 18.15 45.69 -6.24
C GLU A 395 17.88 47.17 -5.90
N LEU A 396 18.45 47.64 -4.78
CA LEU A 396 18.82 49.05 -4.56
C LEU A 396 20.33 49.23 -4.77
#